data_AF-A0A5B0FRH0-F1
#
_entry.id   AF-A0A5B0FRH0-F1
#
_cell.length_a   1.000
_cell.length_b   1.000
_cell.length_c   1.000
_cell.angle_alpha   90.00
_cell.angle_beta   90.00
_cell.angle_gamma   90.00
#
_symmetry.space_group_name_H-M   'P 1'
#
loop_
_entity.id
_entity.type
_entity.pdbx_description
1 polymer ?
#
loop_
_entity_poly.entity_id
_entity_poly.type
_entity_poly.pdbx_seq_one_letter_code
_entity_poly.pdbx_strand_id
1 'polypeptide(L)'
;MDYLGHNETISEKATPEIRSRFKWVVTEMLTNAIKHSGVDACRLSIESDADNLVLEKEDAGVPLSLRDPNGSTQISWPLKDALLPADFQIYQNGIESLLLTATSRTNAVFSVKEVGNSDLPPVSDTLSEHFGLLILAKAADKFEYEYDVQRGINKFRCVFNLKTTDNETQV
;
A
#
# COMPACT_ATOMS: atom_id res chain seq x y z
N MET A 1 -15.83 16.51 -21.40
CA MET A 1 -15.10 15.89 -20.28
C MET A 1 -15.95 16.25 -19.08
N ASP A 2 -16.86 15.35 -18.73
CA ASP A 2 -17.98 15.68 -17.87
C ASP A 2 -17.62 15.30 -16.44
N TYR A 3 -17.36 16.32 -15.64
CA TYR A 3 -17.23 16.20 -14.20
C TYR A 3 -18.63 16.02 -13.62
N LEU A 4 -19.04 14.78 -13.35
CA LEU A 4 -20.25 14.49 -12.58
C LEU A 4 -19.86 14.42 -11.09
N GLY A 5 -20.11 15.52 -10.40
CA GLY A 5 -19.82 15.66 -8.98
C GLY A 5 -20.82 14.92 -8.09
N HIS A 6 -20.27 14.29 -7.05
CA HIS A 6 -20.86 14.25 -5.71
C HIS A 6 -19.78 14.70 -4.74
N ASN A 7 -19.75 16.01 -4.46
CA ASN A 7 -18.99 16.60 -3.37
C ASN A 7 -19.84 16.52 -2.10
N GLU A 8 -19.97 15.34 -1.50
CA GLU A 8 -20.03 15.32 -0.04
C GLU A 8 -18.61 15.52 0.45
N THR A 9 -18.38 16.59 1.18
CA THR A 9 -17.05 17.02 1.56
C THR A 9 -16.38 15.92 2.38
N ILE A 10 -15.43 15.20 1.78
CA ILE A 10 -14.45 14.27 2.42
C ILE A 10 -13.85 14.86 3.73
N SER A 11 -13.94 16.19 3.87
CA SER A 11 -13.29 17.03 4.85
C SER A 11 -13.82 16.99 6.29
N GLU A 12 -15.12 16.80 6.54
CA GLU A 12 -15.65 17.08 7.90
C GLU A 12 -15.32 16.01 8.93
N LYS A 13 -15.29 14.73 8.55
CA LYS A 13 -15.00 13.62 9.47
C LYS A 13 -13.53 13.26 9.60
N ALA A 14 -12.71 13.57 8.58
CA ALA A 14 -11.29 13.27 8.62
C ALA A 14 -10.58 14.21 9.62
N THR A 15 -9.94 13.66 10.64
CA THR A 15 -9.12 14.44 11.58
C THR A 15 -7.94 15.11 10.86
N PRO A 16 -7.32 16.18 11.41
CA PRO A 16 -6.10 16.75 10.85
C PRO A 16 -4.99 15.73 10.61
N GLU A 17 -4.90 14.72 11.48
CA GLU A 17 -3.96 13.60 11.35
C GLU A 17 -4.27 12.74 10.13
N ILE A 18 -5.52 12.26 9.99
CA ILE A 18 -5.95 11.48 8.82
C ILE A 18 -5.69 12.26 7.53
N ARG A 19 -6.01 13.56 7.50
CA ARG A 19 -5.75 14.41 6.32
C ARG A 19 -4.26 14.50 5.98
N SER A 20 -3.38 14.46 6.98
CA SER A 20 -1.93 14.51 6.76
C SER A 20 -1.42 13.17 6.22
N ARG A 21 -1.81 12.06 6.84
CA ARG A 21 -1.47 10.70 6.36
C ARG A 21 -2.01 10.45 4.95
N PHE A 22 -3.24 10.90 4.66
CA PHE A 22 -3.85 10.79 3.33
C PHE A 22 -3.05 11.53 2.25
N LYS A 23 -2.55 12.74 2.54
CA LYS A 23 -1.69 13.49 1.58
C LYS A 23 -0.40 12.73 1.26
N TRP A 24 0.22 12.08 2.25
CA TRP A 24 1.39 11.24 2.02
C TRP A 24 1.04 10.07 1.11
N VAL A 25 -0.07 9.38 1.39
CA VAL A 25 -0.53 8.25 0.57
C VAL A 25 -0.85 8.66 -0.86
N VAL A 26 -1.53 9.80 -1.08
CA VAL A 26 -1.77 10.33 -2.43
C VAL A 26 -0.45 10.62 -3.15
N THR A 27 0.50 11.27 -2.45
CA THR A 27 1.81 11.60 -3.04
C THR A 27 2.54 10.34 -3.46
N GLU A 28 2.61 9.32 -2.59
CA GLU A 28 3.30 8.07 -2.91
C GLU A 28 2.58 7.22 -3.96
N MET A 29 1.25 7.21 -4.01
CA MET A 29 0.51 6.54 -5.09
C MET A 29 0.80 7.19 -6.45
N LEU A 30 0.84 8.53 -6.51
CA LEU A 30 1.14 9.26 -7.74
C LEU A 30 2.59 9.07 -8.18
N THR A 31 3.55 9.12 -7.26
CA THR A 31 4.96 8.88 -7.60
C THR A 31 5.18 7.43 -8.04
N ASN A 32 4.51 6.45 -7.42
CA ASN A 32 4.52 5.06 -7.88
C ASN A 32 3.92 4.91 -9.29
N ALA A 33 2.84 5.62 -9.60
CA ALA A 33 2.26 5.63 -10.94
C ALA A 33 3.29 6.10 -11.99
N ILE A 34 4.00 7.19 -11.71
CA ILE A 34 5.02 7.76 -12.61
C ILE A 34 6.22 6.82 -12.77
N LYS A 35 6.68 6.19 -11.67
CA LYS A 35 7.91 5.37 -11.67
C LYS A 35 7.71 3.97 -12.24
N HIS A 36 6.61 3.31 -11.89
CA HIS A 36 6.51 1.85 -12.00
C HIS A 36 5.39 1.35 -12.91
N SER A 37 4.36 2.17 -13.18
CA SER A 37 3.22 1.70 -13.97
C SER A 37 3.63 1.31 -15.40
N GLY A 38 4.62 2.01 -15.97
CA GLY A 38 5.06 1.76 -17.35
C GLY A 38 3.96 1.98 -18.40
N VAL A 39 2.88 2.66 -18.03
CA VAL A 39 1.72 2.94 -18.87
C VAL A 39 1.42 4.43 -18.92
N ASP A 40 0.76 4.87 -19.99
CA ASP A 40 0.45 6.28 -20.24
C ASP A 40 -0.64 6.83 -19.31
N ALA A 41 -1.45 5.95 -18.71
CA ALA A 41 -2.57 6.33 -17.86
C ALA A 41 -2.74 5.38 -16.68
N CYS A 42 -3.01 5.98 -15.51
CA CYS A 42 -3.49 5.29 -14.31
C CYS A 42 -4.81 5.92 -13.88
N ARG A 43 -5.67 5.12 -13.24
CA ARG A 43 -6.91 5.60 -12.61
C ARG A 43 -6.65 5.75 -11.12
N LEU A 44 -7.03 6.89 -10.56
CA LEU A 44 -7.06 7.13 -9.12
C LEU A 44 -8.51 7.38 -8.71
N SER A 45 -9.06 6.58 -7.80
CA SER A 45 -10.38 6.78 -7.22
C SER A 45 -10.26 7.09 -5.73
N ILE A 46 -11.05 8.06 -5.28
CA ILE A 46 -11.21 8.40 -3.88
C ILE A 46 -12.67 8.18 -3.55
N GLU A 47 -12.93 7.31 -2.60
CA GLU A 47 -14.26 6.99 -2.12
C GLU A 47 -14.29 7.21 -0.62
N SER A 48 -15.38 7.78 -0.10
CA SER A 48 -15.58 7.94 1.34
C SER A 48 -16.98 7.55 1.70
N ASP A 49 -17.12 6.83 2.81
CA ASP A 49 -18.39 6.55 3.44
C ASP A 49 -18.40 7.07 4.89
N ALA A 50 -19.35 6.62 5.69
CA ALA A 50 -19.48 7.08 7.07
C ALA A 50 -18.29 6.69 7.96
N ASP A 51 -17.57 5.63 7.58
CA ASP A 51 -16.61 4.91 8.41
C ASP A 51 -15.20 4.91 7.81
N ASN A 52 -15.08 5.04 6.49
CA ASN A 52 -13.83 4.88 5.77
C ASN A 52 -13.61 5.98 4.74
N LEU A 53 -12.34 6.32 4.56
CA LEU A 53 -11.82 7.00 3.39
C LEU A 53 -10.89 6.03 2.66
N VAL A 54 -11.17 5.78 1.39
CA VAL A 54 -10.48 4.80 0.55
C VAL A 54 -9.84 5.51 -0.63
N LEU A 55 -8.56 5.25 -0.84
CA LEU A 55 -7.83 5.63 -2.06
C LEU A 55 -7.47 4.36 -2.82
N GLU A 56 -7.84 4.30 -4.09
CA GLU A 56 -7.43 3.21 -4.98
C GLU A 56 -6.70 3.75 -6.21
N LYS A 57 -5.59 3.09 -6.56
CA LYS A 57 -4.89 3.27 -7.82
C LYS A 57 -5.03 2.01 -8.65
N GLU A 58 -5.42 2.18 -9.92
CA GLU A 58 -5.46 1.12 -10.91
C GLU A 58 -4.60 1.46 -12.13
N ASP A 59 -3.91 0.46 -12.67
CA ASP A 59 -3.17 0.56 -13.93
C ASP A 59 -3.09 -0.79 -14.65
N ALA A 60 -2.87 -0.76 -15.96
CA ALA A 60 -2.65 -1.95 -16.80
C ALA A 60 -1.17 -2.27 -17.01
N GLY A 61 -0.32 -1.83 -16.07
CA GLY A 61 1.11 -2.01 -16.12
C GLY A 61 1.56 -3.44 -15.85
N VAL A 62 2.87 -3.61 -15.72
CA VAL A 62 3.45 -4.89 -15.31
C VAL A 62 2.92 -5.25 -13.90
N PRO A 63 2.50 -6.50 -13.66
CA PRO A 63 2.07 -6.93 -12.35
C PRO A 63 3.11 -6.65 -11.26
N LEU A 64 2.67 -6.45 -10.02
CA LEU A 64 3.58 -6.24 -8.90
C LEU A 64 4.61 -7.36 -8.86
N SER A 65 5.87 -6.97 -8.85
CA SER A 65 7.01 -7.86 -8.70
C SER A 65 7.95 -7.27 -7.67
N LEU A 66 8.21 -8.04 -6.61
CA LEU A 66 9.06 -7.66 -5.49
C LEU A 66 10.23 -8.62 -5.38
N ARG A 67 11.35 -8.12 -4.87
CA ARG A 67 12.50 -8.95 -4.50
C ARG A 67 12.62 -8.97 -2.99
N ASP A 68 13.08 -10.09 -2.44
CA ASP A 68 13.50 -10.12 -1.04
C ASP A 68 14.70 -9.16 -0.83
N PRO A 69 14.98 -8.73 0.42
CA PRO A 69 16.08 -7.82 0.71
C PRO A 69 17.46 -8.30 0.22
N ASN A 70 17.63 -9.62 0.08
CA ASN A 70 18.85 -10.25 -0.40
C ASN A 70 18.92 -10.38 -1.93
N GLY A 71 17.85 -10.01 -2.65
CA GLY A 71 17.73 -10.10 -4.11
C GLY A 71 17.62 -11.52 -4.67
N SER A 72 17.61 -12.54 -3.82
CA SER A 72 17.60 -13.97 -4.14
C SER A 72 16.26 -14.47 -4.64
N THR A 73 15.16 -13.90 -4.16
CA THR A 73 13.81 -14.38 -4.47
C THR A 73 13.00 -13.27 -5.12
N GLN A 74 12.47 -13.54 -6.32
CA GLN A 74 11.51 -12.65 -6.98
C GLN A 74 10.10 -13.22 -6.81
N ILE A 75 9.21 -12.41 -6.25
CA ILE A 75 7.81 -12.72 -6.04
C ILE A 75 7.02 -11.84 -7.01
N SER A 76 6.22 -12.44 -7.89
CA SER A 76 5.45 -11.71 -8.89
C SER A 76 4.03 -12.26 -8.99
N TRP A 77 3.06 -11.35 -9.11
CA TRP A 77 1.67 -11.71 -9.24
C TRP A 77 1.26 -11.94 -10.70
N PRO A 78 0.31 -12.84 -10.97
CA PRO A 78 -0.32 -13.76 -10.02
C PRO A 78 0.66 -14.86 -9.55
N LEU A 79 0.56 -15.26 -8.28
CA LEU A 79 1.45 -16.27 -7.70
C LEU A 79 1.20 -17.66 -8.30
N LYS A 80 2.26 -18.29 -8.82
CA LYS A 80 2.20 -19.57 -9.51
C LYS A 80 2.30 -20.79 -8.59
N ASP A 81 3.17 -20.77 -7.58
CA ASP A 81 3.50 -21.98 -6.80
C ASP A 81 3.72 -21.69 -5.30
N ALA A 82 2.88 -20.84 -4.71
CA ALA A 82 2.92 -20.55 -3.27
C ALA A 82 1.89 -21.39 -2.50
N LEU A 83 2.32 -21.96 -1.37
CA LEU A 83 1.39 -22.39 -0.31
C LEU A 83 0.83 -21.13 0.35
N LEU A 84 -0.50 -21.00 0.47
CA LEU A 84 -1.16 -19.79 0.95
C LEU A 84 -1.86 -20.01 2.30
N PRO A 85 -1.91 -19.00 3.20
CA PRO A 85 -1.25 -17.70 3.07
C PRO A 85 0.29 -17.81 3.19
N ALA A 86 1.01 -16.89 2.55
CA ALA A 86 2.47 -16.83 2.61
C ALA A 86 2.95 -15.44 3.03
N ASP A 87 3.89 -15.39 3.97
CA ASP A 87 4.50 -14.16 4.44
C ASP A 87 5.87 -13.96 3.81
N PHE A 88 6.13 -12.73 3.36
CA PHE A 88 7.38 -12.32 2.75
C PHE A 88 7.88 -11.07 3.43
N GLN A 89 9.16 -11.06 3.81
CA GLN A 89 9.84 -9.83 4.18
C GLN A 89 10.30 -9.13 2.91
N ILE A 90 9.78 -7.93 2.66
CA ILE A 90 10.07 -7.15 1.45
C ILE A 90 11.20 -6.15 1.71
N TYR A 91 11.29 -5.62 2.93
CA TYR A 91 12.23 -4.57 3.28
C TYR A 91 12.51 -4.57 4.79
N GLN A 92 13.72 -4.16 5.19
CA GLN A 92 14.07 -3.90 6.59
C GLN A 92 15.12 -2.79 6.70
N ASN A 93 14.99 -1.89 7.68
CA ASN A 93 15.89 -0.72 7.86
C ASN A 93 16.50 -0.59 9.26
N GLY A 94 16.79 -1.70 9.93
CA GLY A 94 17.38 -1.66 11.28
C GLY A 94 16.36 -1.49 12.42
N ILE A 95 15.26 -0.80 12.14
CA ILE A 95 14.22 -0.42 13.12
C ILE A 95 12.84 -0.96 12.71
N GLU A 96 12.60 -1.11 11.41
CA GLU A 96 11.31 -1.55 10.87
C GLU A 96 11.51 -2.61 9.79
N SER A 97 10.51 -3.49 9.67
CA SER A 97 10.40 -4.48 8.61
C SER A 97 9.05 -4.31 7.91
N LEU A 98 9.08 -4.21 6.58
CA LEU A 98 7.89 -4.27 5.73
C LEU A 98 7.64 -5.72 5.37
N LEU A 99 6.47 -6.19 5.79
CA LEU A 99 5.99 -7.53 5.52
C LEU A 99 4.88 -7.46 4.48
N LEU A 100 4.82 -8.50 3.65
CA LEU A 100 3.72 -8.75 2.74
C LEU A 100 3.15 -10.13 3.03
N THR A 101 1.85 -10.20 3.28
CA THR A 101 1.11 -11.46 3.39
C THR A 101 0.31 -11.67 2.12
N ALA A 102 0.68 -12.66 1.32
CA ALA A 102 -0.11 -13.12 0.19
C ALA A 102 -1.31 -13.92 0.73
N THR A 103 -2.49 -13.34 0.68
CA THR A 103 -3.74 -13.97 1.14
C THR A 103 -4.35 -14.87 0.07
N SER A 104 -4.04 -14.60 -1.20
CA SER A 104 -4.45 -15.41 -2.34
C SER A 104 -3.36 -15.37 -3.42
N ARG A 105 -3.61 -16.00 -4.57
CA ARG A 105 -2.72 -15.91 -5.74
C ARG A 105 -2.72 -14.53 -6.41
N THR A 106 -3.74 -13.72 -6.11
CA THR A 106 -3.99 -12.41 -6.74
C THR A 106 -3.97 -11.27 -5.74
N ASN A 107 -4.04 -11.54 -4.44
CA ASN A 107 -4.17 -10.53 -3.40
C ASN A 107 -3.02 -10.60 -2.40
N ALA A 108 -2.65 -9.43 -1.89
CA ALA A 108 -1.66 -9.28 -0.83
C ALA A 108 -2.03 -8.14 0.11
N VAL A 109 -1.63 -8.27 1.37
CA VAL A 109 -1.78 -7.24 2.40
C VAL A 109 -0.39 -6.87 2.92
N PHE A 110 -0.11 -5.57 3.01
CA PHE A 110 1.13 -5.05 3.56
C PHE A 110 0.96 -4.73 5.04
N SER A 111 1.98 -5.05 5.83
CA SER A 111 2.03 -4.68 7.24
C SER A 111 3.44 -4.29 7.65
N VAL A 112 3.55 -3.50 8.71
CA VAL A 112 4.83 -3.02 9.23
C VAL A 112 5.02 -3.59 10.62
N LYS A 113 6.21 -4.14 10.86
CA LYS A 113 6.62 -4.63 12.17
C LYS A 113 7.85 -3.87 12.63
N GLU A 114 7.77 -3.30 13.82
CA GLU A 114 8.95 -2.75 14.50
C GLU A 114 9.89 -3.91 14.88
N VAL A 115 11.16 -3.77 14.52
CA VAL A 115 12.24 -4.70 14.85
C VAL A 115 13.25 -3.94 15.69
N GLY A 116 13.51 -4.44 16.90
CA GLY A 116 14.53 -3.84 17.76
C GLY A 116 15.92 -3.98 17.14
N ASN A 117 16.66 -2.86 17.10
CA ASN A 117 18.04 -2.68 16.61
C ASN A 117 18.68 -3.94 16.03
N SER A 118 18.50 -4.16 14.73
CA SER A 118 19.31 -5.13 14.00
C SER A 118 20.61 -4.48 13.54
N ASP A 119 21.75 -5.18 13.65
CA ASP A 119 23.06 -4.78 13.13
C ASP A 119 23.15 -4.72 11.58
N LEU A 120 22.01 -4.62 10.88
CA LEU A 120 21.95 -4.54 9.43
C LEU A 120 22.40 -3.15 8.95
N PRO A 121 23.23 -3.08 7.90
CA PRO A 121 23.71 -1.81 7.38
C PRO A 121 22.53 -0.94 6.90
N PRO A 122 22.54 0.37 7.22
CA PRO A 122 21.37 1.23 7.11
C PRO A 122 20.96 1.61 5.68
N VAL A 123 21.78 1.34 4.67
CA VAL A 123 21.57 1.82 3.30
C VAL A 123 22.11 0.82 2.28
N SER A 124 21.23 0.18 1.52
CA SER A 124 21.52 -0.54 0.26
C SER A 124 20.74 0.12 -0.87
N ASP A 125 21.11 -0.08 -2.14
CA ASP A 125 20.36 0.49 -3.27
C ASP A 125 18.88 0.02 -3.30
N THR A 126 18.62 -1.16 -2.75
CA THR A 126 17.27 -1.72 -2.53
C THR A 126 16.44 -0.95 -1.50
N LEU A 127 17.05 -0.08 -0.66
CA LEU A 127 16.29 0.76 0.26
C LEU A 127 15.35 1.72 -0.49
N SER A 128 15.75 2.17 -1.68
CA SER A 128 15.03 3.21 -2.43
C SER A 128 13.75 2.70 -3.11
N GLU A 129 13.73 1.45 -3.57
CA GLU A 129 12.64 0.90 -4.37
C GLU A 129 11.39 0.55 -3.55
N HIS A 130 11.57 0.20 -2.27
CA HIS A 130 10.46 -0.27 -1.43
C HIS A 130 10.05 0.73 -0.35
N PHE A 131 10.72 1.88 -0.25
CA PHE A 131 10.39 2.91 0.73
C PHE A 131 8.98 3.50 0.53
N GLY A 132 8.55 3.65 -0.73
CA GLY A 132 7.19 4.10 -1.03
C GLY A 132 6.13 3.15 -0.47
N LEU A 133 6.34 1.83 -0.58
CA LEU A 133 5.44 0.83 -0.01
C LEU A 133 5.43 0.88 1.52
N LEU A 134 6.57 1.14 2.17
CA LEU A 134 6.65 1.35 3.61
C LEU A 134 5.85 2.58 4.04
N ILE A 135 5.98 3.71 3.35
CA ILE A 135 5.19 4.92 3.63
C ILE A 135 3.69 4.62 3.51
N LEU A 136 3.28 3.95 2.44
CA LEU A 136 1.87 3.57 2.23
C LEU A 136 1.35 2.68 3.38
N ALA A 137 2.12 1.66 3.76
CA ALA A 137 1.76 0.73 4.82
C ALA A 137 1.73 1.37 6.22
N LYS A 138 2.58 2.37 6.49
CA LYS A 138 2.56 3.11 7.77
C LYS A 138 1.48 4.19 7.83
N ALA A 139 1.18 4.82 6.70
CA ALA A 139 0.26 5.95 6.66
C ALA A 139 -1.21 5.51 6.62
N ALA A 140 -1.53 4.43 5.90
CA ALA A 140 -2.89 3.88 5.85
C ALA A 140 -3.15 2.93 7.03
N ASP A 141 -4.41 2.80 7.44
CA ASP A 141 -4.80 1.79 8.44
C ASP A 141 -4.86 0.38 7.82
N LYS A 142 -5.04 0.30 6.50
CA LYS A 142 -4.89 -0.92 5.70
C LYS A 142 -4.32 -0.60 4.33
N PHE A 143 -3.34 -1.37 3.88
CA PHE A 143 -2.78 -1.27 2.53
C PHE A 143 -2.77 -2.64 1.85
N GLU A 144 -3.40 -2.71 0.68
CA GLU A 144 -3.62 -3.95 -0.05
C GLU A 144 -3.22 -3.80 -1.53
N TYR A 145 -2.87 -4.93 -2.12
CA TYR A 145 -2.69 -5.09 -3.55
C TYR A 145 -3.57 -6.22 -4.08
N GLU A 146 -4.12 -6.01 -5.27
CA GLU A 146 -4.84 -7.02 -6.04
C GLU A 146 -4.40 -6.97 -7.52
N TYR A 147 -4.22 -8.14 -8.12
CA TYR A 147 -4.08 -8.30 -9.55
C TYR A 147 -5.35 -8.92 -10.15
N ASP A 148 -6.10 -8.14 -10.91
CA ASP A 148 -7.24 -8.62 -11.68
C ASP A 148 -6.72 -9.34 -12.94
N VAL A 149 -6.73 -10.67 -12.90
CA VAL A 149 -6.25 -11.52 -14.00
C VAL A 149 -7.10 -11.38 -15.26
N GLN A 150 -8.40 -11.09 -15.13
CA GLN A 150 -9.29 -10.99 -16.28
C GLN A 150 -9.06 -9.70 -17.06
N ARG A 151 -8.83 -8.59 -16.34
CA ARG A 151 -8.63 -7.27 -16.92
C ARG A 151 -7.16 -6.92 -17.13
N GLY A 152 -6.23 -7.67 -16.52
CA GLY A 152 -4.81 -7.35 -16.50
C GLY A 152 -4.52 -6.07 -15.73
N ILE A 153 -5.24 -5.83 -14.63
CA ILE A 153 -5.18 -4.57 -13.87
C ILE A 153 -4.52 -4.79 -12.52
N ASN A 154 -3.52 -3.98 -12.22
CA ASN A 154 -2.99 -3.79 -10.88
C ASN A 154 -3.91 -2.87 -10.10
N LYS A 155 -4.23 -3.23 -8.86
CA LYS A 155 -5.02 -2.41 -7.95
C LYS A 155 -4.30 -2.26 -6.61
N PHE A 156 -3.94 -1.03 -6.26
CA PHE A 156 -3.38 -0.68 -4.96
C PHE A 156 -4.43 0.08 -4.16
N ARG A 157 -4.70 -0.35 -2.94
CA ARG A 157 -5.81 0.15 -2.13
C ARG A 157 -5.36 0.52 -0.72
N CYS A 158 -5.55 1.78 -0.35
CA CYS A 158 -5.32 2.29 1.00
C CYS A 158 -6.65 2.66 1.67
N VAL A 159 -6.85 2.21 2.90
CA VAL A 159 -8.03 2.51 3.72
C VAL A 159 -7.62 3.28 4.95
N PHE A 160 -8.43 4.29 5.30
CA PHE A 160 -8.34 5.09 6.51
C PHE A 160 -9.67 5.00 7.25
N ASN A 161 -9.65 4.58 8.50
CA ASN A 161 -10.80 4.55 9.38
C ASN A 161 -11.08 5.99 9.85
N LEU A 162 -12.28 6.48 9.58
CA LEU A 162 -12.76 7.80 9.99
C LEU A 162 -13.35 7.79 11.40
N LYS A 163 -13.67 6.61 11.93
CA LYS A 163 -14.04 6.43 13.34
C LYS A 163 -12.77 6.36 14.18
N THR A 164 -12.63 7.28 15.13
CA THR A 164 -11.71 7.08 16.25
C THR A 164 -12.18 5.85 17.02
N THR A 165 -11.32 4.85 17.15
CA THR A 165 -11.50 3.82 18.17
C THR A 165 -11.40 4.53 19.52
N ASP A 166 -12.52 4.73 20.20
CA ASP A 166 -12.57 5.10 21.61
C ASP A 166 -12.02 3.93 22.44
N ASN A 167 -10.71 3.73 22.42
CA ASN A 167 -10.00 2.79 23.27
C ASN A 167 -8.93 3.55 24.07
N GLU A 168 -9.37 4.54 24.83
CA GLU A 168 -8.77 4.84 26.14
C GLU A 168 -9.68 4.23 27.20
N THR A 169 -9.60 2.90 27.34
CA THR A 169 -10.05 2.26 28.56
C THR A 169 -9.16 2.79 29.69
N GLN A 170 -9.81 3.52 30.59
CA GLN A 170 -9.29 3.91 31.90
C GLN A 170 -8.41 2.81 32.51
N VAL A 171 -7.18 3.17 32.87
CA VAL A 171 -6.40 2.52 33.92
C VAL A 171 -5.92 3.60 34.87
#